data_AF-A0A7X5R6T4-F1
#
_entry.id   AF-A0A7X5R6T4-F1
#
_cell.length_a   1.000
_cell.length_b   1.000
_cell.length_c   1.000
_cell.angle_alpha   90.00
_cell.angle_beta   90.00
_cell.angle_gamma   90.00
#
_symmetry.space_group_name_H-M   'P 1'
#
loop_
_entity.id
_entity.type
_entity.pdbx_description
1 polymer ?
#
loop_
_entity_poly.entity_id
_entity_poly.type
_entity_poly.pdbx_seq_one_letter_code
_entity_poly.pdbx_strand_id
1 'polypeptide(L)'
;MGSVLKPLSPAEKNLAEKNYYIVERFLLKKRLSFDEWFDVVIFRYLLTVQRWFKEPKLYKYEFSTIAWQAMRSAVGNEIRKQERRIKTVSLDEAIPNTEGLLLGDTITENNLNYIPYIQEAVQK
;
A
#
# COMPACT_ATOMS: atom_id res chain seq x y z
N MET A 1 -2.55 13.82 9.72
CA MET A 1 -1.43 14.38 8.92
C MET A 1 -0.31 13.36 8.86
N GLY A 2 0.08 12.93 7.66
CA GLY A 2 1.19 11.99 7.50
C GLY A 2 2.51 12.66 7.88
N SER A 3 3.19 12.14 8.91
CA SER A 3 4.54 12.60 9.24
C SER A 3 5.47 12.21 8.08
N VAL A 4 6.09 13.20 7.45
CA VAL A 4 7.13 12.98 6.43
C VAL A 4 8.40 12.48 7.11
N LEU A 5 9.00 11.42 6.56
CA LEU A 5 10.26 10.88 7.04
C LEU A 5 11.37 11.89 6.76
N LYS A 6 12.09 12.31 7.81
CA LYS A 6 13.27 13.18 7.70
C LYS A 6 14.55 12.35 7.79
N PRO A 7 15.72 12.86 7.34
CA PRO A 7 16.99 12.20 7.62
C PRO A 7 17.16 11.91 9.11
N LEU A 8 17.60 10.70 9.45
CA LEU A 8 17.80 10.29 10.85
C LEU A 8 19.04 10.97 11.44
N SER A 9 18.91 11.48 12.66
CA SER A 9 20.03 11.88 13.51
C SER A 9 20.91 10.66 13.89
N PRO A 10 22.15 10.88 14.36
CA PRO A 10 23.04 9.77 14.75
C PRO A 10 22.43 8.84 15.81
N ALA A 11 21.72 9.39 16.80
CA ALA A 11 21.06 8.60 17.84
C ALA A 11 19.89 7.77 17.28
N GLU A 12 19.11 8.35 16.37
CA GLU A 12 18.03 7.65 15.68
C GLU A 12 18.57 6.52 14.79
N LYS A 13 19.66 6.75 14.06
CA LYS A 13 20.34 5.71 13.27
C LYS A 13 20.79 4.55 14.14
N ASN A 14 21.43 4.83 15.28
CA ASN A 14 21.89 3.80 16.20
C ASN A 14 20.73 2.94 16.74
N LEU A 15 19.60 3.58 17.10
CA LEU A 15 18.41 2.84 17.55
C LEU A 15 17.85 1.98 16.41
N ALA A 16 17.77 2.53 15.19
CA ALA A 16 17.26 1.85 14.02
C ALA A 16 18.10 0.61 13.66
N GLU A 17 19.43 0.75 13.61
CA GLU A 17 20.34 -0.37 13.31
C GLU A 17 20.24 -1.47 14.37
N LYS A 18 20.28 -1.11 15.66
CA LYS A 18 20.18 -2.08 16.77
C LYS A 18 18.87 -2.86 16.78
N ASN A 19 17.78 -2.26 16.31
CA ASN A 19 16.45 -2.85 16.35
C ASN A 19 15.96 -3.29 14.96
N TYR A 20 16.83 -3.31 13.94
CA TYR A 20 16.43 -3.64 12.57
C TYR A 20 15.88 -5.07 12.46
N TYR A 21 16.40 -6.00 13.25
CA TYR A 21 15.95 -7.40 13.32
C TYR A 21 14.43 -7.56 13.55
N ILE A 22 13.77 -6.53 14.11
CA ILE A 22 12.33 -6.52 14.36
C ILE A 22 11.55 -6.51 13.03
N VAL A 23 12.07 -5.83 12.00
CA VAL A 23 11.46 -5.78 10.65
C VAL A 23 11.46 -7.15 10.02
N GLU A 24 12.61 -7.83 10.00
CA GLU A 24 12.76 -9.17 9.44
C GLU A 24 11.87 -10.18 10.19
N ARG A 25 11.92 -10.17 11.53
CA ARG A 25 11.06 -11.01 12.36
C ARG A 25 9.58 -10.75 12.14
N PHE A 26 9.20 -9.50 11.91
CA PHE A 26 7.81 -9.12 11.65
C PHE A 26 7.32 -9.73 10.33
N LEU A 27 8.07 -9.52 9.24
CA LEU A 27 7.74 -10.08 7.92
C LEU A 27 7.63 -11.61 7.98
N LEU A 28 8.61 -12.27 8.60
CA LEU A 28 8.61 -13.72 8.77
C LEU A 28 7.39 -14.22 9.56
N LYS A 29 7.11 -13.62 10.74
CA LYS A 29 5.99 -14.02 11.58
C LYS A 29 4.63 -13.75 10.94
N LYS A 30 4.54 -12.73 10.09
CA LYS A 30 3.32 -12.39 9.34
C LYS A 30 3.21 -13.10 8.00
N ARG A 31 4.22 -13.90 7.61
CA ARG A 31 4.29 -14.58 6.31
C ARG A 31 4.10 -13.61 5.14
N LEU A 32 4.68 -12.43 5.27
CA LEU A 32 4.63 -11.39 4.25
C LEU A 32 5.85 -11.54 3.34
N SER A 33 5.63 -11.49 2.02
CA SER A 33 6.72 -11.47 1.04
C SER A 33 7.59 -10.23 1.27
N PHE A 34 8.91 -10.42 1.26
CA PHE A 34 9.85 -9.32 1.41
C PHE A 34 9.68 -8.30 0.28
N ASP A 35 9.65 -8.77 -0.97
CA ASP A 35 9.59 -7.92 -2.17
C ASP A 35 8.33 -7.04 -2.21
N GLU A 36 7.22 -7.53 -1.65
CA GLU A 36 5.94 -6.82 -1.68
C GLU A 36 5.75 -5.90 -0.47
N TRP A 37 6.23 -6.31 0.72
CA TRP A 37 5.85 -5.67 1.98
C TRP A 37 6.98 -4.91 2.66
N PHE A 38 8.24 -5.08 2.23
CA PHE A 38 9.38 -4.47 2.90
C PHE A 38 9.24 -2.95 2.98
N ASP A 39 8.95 -2.27 1.87
CA ASP A 39 8.81 -0.81 1.81
C ASP A 39 7.73 -0.28 2.79
N VAL A 40 6.57 -0.92 2.80
CA VAL A 40 5.44 -0.55 3.68
C VAL A 40 5.87 -0.62 5.15
N VAL A 41 6.61 -1.67 5.50
CA VAL A 41 7.03 -1.95 6.87
C VAL A 41 8.23 -1.09 7.28
N ILE A 42 9.25 -0.97 6.44
CA ILE A 42 10.49 -0.23 6.76
C ILE A 42 10.23 1.27 6.90
N PHE A 43 9.41 1.88 6.04
CA PHE A 43 9.08 3.29 6.20
C PHE A 43 8.30 3.56 7.49
N ARG A 44 7.39 2.66 7.86
CA ARG A 44 6.68 2.78 9.14
C ARG A 44 7.62 2.61 10.32
N TYR A 45 8.55 1.66 10.25
CA TYR A 45 9.57 1.43 11.27
C TYR A 45 10.43 2.69 11.49
N LEU A 46 10.97 3.28 10.43
CA LEU A 46 11.80 4.49 10.51
C LEU A 46 11.02 5.70 11.04
N LEU A 47 9.75 5.85 10.65
CA LEU A 47 8.87 6.86 11.25
C LEU A 47 8.65 6.62 12.75
N THR A 48 8.60 5.35 13.19
CA THR A 48 8.47 5.00 14.60
C THR A 48 9.73 5.29 15.39
N VAL A 49 10.92 5.11 14.79
CA VAL A 49 12.20 5.57 15.36
C VAL A 49 12.15 7.07 15.62
N GLN A 50 11.78 7.88 14.63
CA GLN A 50 11.70 9.34 14.83
C GLN A 50 10.65 9.73 15.86
N ARG A 51 9.52 9.03 15.89
CA ARG A 51 8.44 9.27 16.85
C ARG A 51 8.88 8.95 18.29
N TRP A 52 9.66 7.89 18.46
CA TRP A 52 10.19 7.48 19.76
C TRP A 52 10.97 8.62 20.42
N PHE A 53 11.90 9.25 19.70
CA PHE A 53 12.67 10.38 20.23
C PHE A 53 11.86 11.67 20.43
N LYS A 54 10.79 11.87 19.65
CA LYS A 54 9.92 13.05 19.76
C LYS A 54 8.90 12.96 20.89
N GLU A 55 8.52 11.76 21.31
CA GLU A 55 7.46 11.53 22.29
C GLU A 55 7.98 10.71 23.51
N PRO A 56 8.63 11.35 24.50
CA PRO A 56 9.17 10.65 25.68
C PRO A 56 8.13 9.84 26.47
N LYS A 57 6.85 10.20 26.39
CA LYS A 57 5.72 9.44 26.97
C LYS A 57 5.63 7.99 26.48
N LEU A 58 6.28 7.66 25.36
CA LEU A 58 6.32 6.32 24.80
C LEU A 58 7.29 5.39 25.53
N TYR A 59 8.23 5.93 26.32
CA TYR A 59 9.29 5.14 26.98
C TYR A 59 8.77 4.20 28.07
N LYS A 60 7.50 4.32 28.45
CA LYS A 60 6.81 3.35 29.30
C LYS A 60 6.54 1.99 28.63
N TYR A 61 6.73 1.90 27.32
CA TYR A 61 6.64 0.65 26.56
C TYR A 61 7.99 0.35 25.93
N GLU A 62 8.30 -0.93 25.68
CA GLU A 62 9.47 -1.25 24.87
C GLU A 62 9.32 -0.72 23.43
N PHE A 63 10.41 -0.19 22.86
CA PHE A 63 10.44 0.26 21.47
C PHE A 63 9.94 -0.81 20.50
N SER A 64 10.33 -2.08 20.76
CA SER A 64 9.93 -3.25 19.97
C SER A 64 8.41 -3.39 19.86
N THR A 65 7.69 -3.18 20.96
CA THR A 65 6.24 -3.26 21.04
C THR A 65 5.59 -2.18 20.19
N ILE A 66 6.12 -0.95 20.25
CA ILE A 66 5.59 0.18 19.49
C ILE A 66 5.86 -0.02 18.00
N ALA A 67 7.07 -0.40 17.62
CA ALA A 67 7.46 -0.68 16.24
C ALA A 67 6.60 -1.79 15.65
N TRP A 68 6.39 -2.89 16.39
CA TRP A 68 5.55 -4.01 15.94
C TRP A 68 4.11 -3.59 15.66
N GLN A 69 3.51 -2.83 16.58
CA GLN A 69 2.14 -2.35 16.43
C GLN A 69 2.03 -1.35 15.27
N ALA A 70 2.99 -0.44 15.14
CA ALA A 70 3.03 0.53 14.06
C ALA A 70 3.10 -0.16 12.69
N MET A 71 4.02 -1.13 12.52
CA MET A 71 4.15 -1.92 11.29
C MET A 71 2.88 -2.72 10.97
N ARG A 72 2.24 -3.32 11.97
CA ARG A 72 0.93 -3.99 11.82
C ARG A 72 -0.13 -3.03 11.27
N SER A 73 -0.22 -1.82 11.81
CA SER A 73 -1.15 -0.81 11.31
C SER A 73 -0.82 -0.34 9.89
N ALA A 74 0.46 -0.25 9.52
CA ALA A 74 0.85 0.10 8.16
C ALA A 74 0.41 -0.96 7.14
N VAL A 75 0.62 -2.24 7.44
CA VAL A 75 0.15 -3.35 6.59
C VAL A 75 -1.37 -3.25 6.38
N GLY A 76 -2.15 -3.15 7.46
CA GLY A 76 -3.60 -3.04 7.35
C GLY A 76 -4.07 -1.77 6.60
N ASN A 77 -3.28 -0.70 6.61
CA ASN A 77 -3.56 0.49 5.83
C ASN A 77 -3.26 0.29 4.35
N GLU A 78 -2.15 -0.37 3.99
CA GLU A 78 -1.83 -0.64 2.59
C GLU A 78 -2.81 -1.65 1.98
N ILE A 79 -3.21 -2.70 2.71
CA ILE A 79 -4.26 -3.64 2.24
C ILE A 79 -5.55 -2.86 1.88
N ARG A 80 -6.07 -2.06 2.81
CA ARG A 80 -7.26 -1.23 2.56
C ARG A 80 -7.06 -0.21 1.43
N LYS A 81 -5.84 0.26 1.21
CA LYS A 81 -5.51 1.15 0.10
C LYS A 81 -5.54 0.39 -1.22
N GLN A 82 -4.95 -0.80 -1.29
CA GLN A 82 -4.97 -1.68 -2.47
C GLN A 82 -6.41 -2.08 -2.83
N GLU A 83 -7.25 -2.45 -1.85
CA GLU A 83 -8.66 -2.78 -2.05
C GLU A 83 -9.50 -1.63 -2.64
N ARG A 84 -9.14 -0.37 -2.32
CA ARG A 84 -9.80 0.84 -2.83
C ARG A 84 -9.23 1.33 -4.16
N ARG A 85 -8.14 0.74 -4.67
CA ARG A 85 -7.60 1.16 -5.97
C ARG A 85 -8.62 0.82 -7.05
N ILE A 86 -8.96 1.80 -7.87
CA ILE A 86 -9.79 1.60 -9.05
C ILE A 86 -9.08 0.57 -9.93
N LYS A 87 -9.77 -0.54 -10.22
CA LYS A 87 -9.25 -1.55 -11.13
C LYS A 87 -9.44 -1.04 -12.55
N THR A 88 -8.34 -0.86 -13.27
CA THR A 88 -8.40 -0.65 -14.71
C THR A 88 -8.78 -1.96 -15.37
N VAL A 89 -9.88 -1.95 -16.11
CA VAL A 89 -10.38 -3.07 -16.91
C VAL A 89 -10.41 -2.63 -18.36
N SER A 90 -10.20 -3.56 -19.30
CA SER A 90 -10.34 -3.24 -20.73
C SER A 90 -11.82 -3.28 -21.11
N LEU A 91 -12.22 -2.45 -22.07
CA LEU A 91 -13.54 -2.59 -22.69
C LEU A 91 -13.63 -3.90 -23.50
N ASP A 92 -12.50 -4.38 -24.00
CA ASP A 92 -12.38 -5.66 -24.71
C ASP A 92 -12.20 -6.86 -23.76
N GLU A 93 -12.32 -6.65 -22.44
CA GLU A 93 -12.23 -7.73 -21.46
C GLU A 93 -13.57 -8.48 -21.38
N ALA A 94 -13.52 -9.80 -21.52
CA ALA A 94 -14.69 -10.66 -21.39
C ALA A 94 -15.20 -10.65 -19.94
N ILE A 95 -16.50 -10.45 -19.78
CA ILE A 95 -17.14 -10.45 -18.46
C ILE A 95 -17.20 -11.92 -17.95
N PRO A 96 -16.67 -12.20 -16.75
CA PRO A 96 -16.70 -13.55 -16.20
C PRO A 96 -18.12 -14.11 -16.13
N ASN A 97 -18.28 -15.39 -16.50
CA ASN A 97 -19.57 -16.11 -16.50
C ASN A 97 -20.64 -15.53 -17.44
N THR A 98 -20.23 -14.78 -18.47
CA THR A 98 -21.08 -14.48 -19.62
C THR A 98 -20.51 -15.15 -20.86
N GLU A 99 -21.36 -15.47 -21.83
CA GLU A 99 -21.01 -16.17 -23.08
C GLU A 99 -20.15 -15.30 -24.02
N GLY A 100 -18.98 -14.86 -23.56
CA GLY A 100 -18.05 -14.02 -24.33
C GLY A 100 -18.45 -12.55 -24.44
N LEU A 101 -19.47 -12.08 -23.69
CA LEU A 101 -19.82 -10.65 -23.66
C LEU A 101 -18.63 -9.83 -23.16
N LEU A 102 -18.27 -8.80 -23.91
CA LEU A 102 -17.23 -7.86 -23.54
C LEU A 102 -17.82 -6.74 -22.69
N LEU A 103 -16.99 -6.11 -21.87
CA LEU A 103 -17.44 -4.96 -21.07
C LEU A 103 -17.96 -3.82 -21.96
N GLY A 104 -17.36 -3.64 -23.15
CA GLY A 104 -17.82 -2.72 -24.18
C GLY A 104 -19.25 -2.98 -24.68
N ASP A 105 -19.68 -4.24 -24.74
CA ASP A 105 -21.01 -4.62 -25.24
C ASP A 105 -22.14 -4.19 -24.28
N THR A 106 -21.81 -3.94 -23.01
CA THR A 106 -22.79 -3.51 -21.99
C THR A 106 -23.10 -2.01 -22.04
N ILE A 107 -22.43 -1.26 -22.92
CA ILE A 107 -22.57 0.19 -23.01
C ILE A 107 -23.82 0.50 -23.81
N THR A 108 -24.75 1.21 -23.18
CA THR A 108 -26.00 1.61 -23.81
C THR A 108 -25.76 2.69 -24.88
N GLU A 109 -26.65 2.74 -25.88
CA GLU A 109 -26.59 3.71 -26.99
C GLU A 109 -26.43 5.16 -26.50
N ASN A 110 -27.14 5.52 -25.42
CA ASN A 110 -27.08 6.86 -24.82
C ASN A 110 -25.70 7.26 -24.27
N ASN A 111 -24.81 6.29 -24.04
CA ASN A 111 -23.49 6.49 -23.44
C ASN A 111 -22.33 6.35 -24.45
N LEU A 112 -22.61 6.08 -25.73
CA LEU A 112 -21.57 5.91 -26.77
C LEU A 112 -20.71 7.17 -26.98
N ASN A 113 -21.25 8.36 -26.69
CA ASN A 113 -20.54 9.64 -26.83
C ASN A 113 -19.33 9.78 -25.90
N TYR A 114 -19.19 8.92 -24.87
CA TYR A 114 -18.06 8.93 -23.95
C TYR A 114 -16.89 8.04 -24.40
N ILE A 115 -16.98 7.43 -25.59
CA ILE A 115 -15.98 6.50 -26.14
C ILE A 115 -15.52 6.99 -27.51
N PRO A 116 -14.56 7.91 -27.58
CA PRO A 116 -14.14 8.55 -28.82
C PRO A 116 -13.55 7.56 -29.85
N TYR A 117 -13.08 6.39 -29.42
CA TYR A 117 -12.42 5.41 -30.28
C TYR A 117 -13.37 4.48 -31.05
N ILE A 118 -14.66 4.39 -30.69
CA ILE A 118 -15.62 3.54 -31.43
C ILE A 118 -16.08 4.24 -32.73
N GLN A 119 -16.13 5.58 -32.75
CA GLN A 119 -16.61 6.34 -33.91
C GLN A 119 -15.67 6.24 -35.13
N GLU A 120 -14.38 5.94 -34.94
CA GLU A 120 -13.40 5.84 -36.04
C GLU A 120 -13.52 4.53 -36.84
N ALA A 121 -14.12 3.48 -36.28
CA ALA A 121 -14.22 2.17 -36.95
C ALA A 121 -15.36 2.07 -37.97
N VAL A 122 -16.31 3.02 -37.97
CA VAL A 122 -17.53 2.97 -38.80
C VAL A 122 -17.36 3.72 -40.13
N GLN A 123 -16.24 4.41 -40.36
CA GLN A 123 -16.04 5.26 -41.55
C GLN A 123 -15.20 4.62 -42.68
N LYS A 124 -15.09 3.29 -42.74
CA LYS A 124 -14.44 2.59 -43.87
C LYS A 124 -15.41 1.75 -44.69
#